data_AF-A0AAU8JJK0-F1
#
_entry.id   AF-A0AAU8JJK0-F1
#
_cell.length_a   1.000
_cell.length_b   1.000
_cell.length_c   1.000
_cell.angle_alpha   90.00
_cell.angle_beta   90.00
_cell.angle_gamma   90.00
#
_symmetry.space_group_name_H-M   'P 1'
#
loop_
_entity.id
_entity.type
_entity.pdbx_description
1 polymer ?
#
loop_
_entity_poly.entity_id
_entity_poly.type
_entity_poly.pdbx_seq_one_letter_code
_entity_poly.pdbx_strand_id
1 'polypeptide(L)'
;MAKKATISVFGVKPDNAIIVPELPLAVRNNCQSGKWTIGDNEYGSKLGMTILKFSKFFGSLGQTQNTIWGQLWFVAESGELPQNVVMVTYIKGRSLRDFNRLVASVQSRGIEPAEGIFVPDFMKHSGQKPDEAGVIKPINYYSLKWNWVERSDWSMLEKAAAVLAEPSNHSRMIDLDSTANMICLDNLPPHEIASLMMAYTNGHESNGELSLVGANEGLPRLPEMADAV
;
A
#
# COMPACT_ATOMS: atom_id res chain seq x y z
N MET A 1 41.08 23.48 -20.92
CA MET A 1 39.99 23.51 -19.92
C MET A 1 40.05 22.24 -19.10
N ALA A 2 40.27 22.33 -17.79
CA ALA A 2 40.36 21.15 -16.92
C ALA A 2 38.96 20.52 -16.75
N LYS A 3 38.85 19.21 -16.99
CA LYS A 3 37.62 18.44 -16.78
C LYS A 3 37.31 18.49 -15.28
N LYS A 4 36.15 19.06 -14.92
CA LYS A 4 35.68 19.15 -13.53
C LYS A 4 35.58 17.72 -12.97
N ALA A 5 36.15 17.48 -11.80
CA ALA A 5 36.07 16.16 -11.17
C ALA A 5 34.60 15.83 -10.87
N THR A 6 34.10 14.74 -11.45
CA THR A 6 32.74 14.24 -11.18
C THR A 6 32.79 13.39 -9.92
N ILE A 7 32.43 13.99 -8.80
CA ILE A 7 32.29 13.28 -7.53
C ILE A 7 30.88 12.68 -7.50
N SER A 8 30.75 11.35 -7.46
CA SER A 8 29.49 10.70 -7.11
C SER A 8 29.57 10.16 -5.70
N VAL A 9 28.91 10.86 -4.77
CA VAL A 9 28.87 10.51 -3.34
C VAL A 9 27.97 9.28 -3.09
N PHE A 10 27.04 9.00 -4.00
CA PHE A 10 26.01 7.96 -3.85
C PHE A 10 26.12 6.82 -4.88
N GLY A 11 27.30 6.66 -5.51
CA GLY A 11 27.54 5.65 -6.54
C GLY A 11 26.98 6.05 -7.92
N VAL A 12 27.25 5.24 -8.94
CA VAL A 12 26.73 5.46 -10.30
C VAL A 12 25.59 4.47 -10.52
N LYS A 13 24.39 4.97 -10.80
CA LYS A 13 23.23 4.15 -11.18
C LYS A 13 23.57 3.39 -12.47
N PRO A 14 23.51 2.05 -12.52
CA PRO A 14 23.53 1.34 -13.79
C PRO A 14 22.30 1.77 -14.60
N ASP A 15 22.48 2.15 -15.88
CA ASP A 15 21.41 2.71 -16.72
C ASP A 15 20.14 1.83 -16.78
N ASN A 16 20.30 0.52 -16.54
CA ASN A 16 19.23 -0.48 -16.59
C ASN A 16 18.74 -0.99 -15.23
N ALA A 17 19.18 -0.42 -14.10
CA ALA A 17 18.79 -0.89 -12.78
C ALA A 17 17.56 -0.16 -12.21
N ILE A 18 16.66 -0.93 -11.59
CA ILE A 18 15.63 -0.39 -10.70
C ILE A 18 16.29 -0.07 -9.35
N ILE A 19 16.09 1.15 -8.87
CA ILE A 19 16.54 1.56 -7.54
C ILE A 19 15.49 1.13 -6.52
N VAL A 20 15.91 0.41 -5.49
CA VAL A 20 15.11 0.16 -4.28
C VAL A 20 15.63 1.12 -3.19
N PRO A 21 14.91 2.21 -2.90
CA PRO A 21 15.32 3.15 -1.86
C PRO A 21 15.44 2.47 -0.50
N GLU A 22 16.35 2.96 0.36
CA GLU A 22 16.40 2.53 1.76
C GLU A 22 15.16 3.00 2.55
N LEU A 23 14.64 4.18 2.20
CA LEU A 23 13.41 4.74 2.74
C LEU A 23 12.32 4.76 1.65
N PRO A 24 11.09 4.32 1.95
CA PRO A 24 10.01 4.30 0.98
C PRO A 24 9.78 5.66 0.32
N LEU A 25 9.79 5.70 -1.02
CA LEU A 25 9.40 6.89 -1.75
C LEU A 25 7.87 6.93 -1.87
N ALA A 26 7.23 7.60 -0.93
CA ALA A 26 5.77 7.70 -0.87
C ALA A 26 5.21 8.63 -1.96
N VAL A 27 4.46 8.04 -2.88
CA VAL A 27 3.70 8.74 -3.91
C VAL A 27 2.25 8.84 -3.44
N ARG A 28 1.72 10.06 -3.36
CA ARG A 28 0.34 10.32 -2.98
C ARG A 28 -0.53 10.54 -4.21
N ASN A 29 -1.59 9.77 -4.33
CA ASN A 29 -2.71 10.03 -5.23
C ASN A 29 -3.61 11.13 -4.64
N ASN A 30 -3.36 12.39 -5.00
CA ASN A 30 -4.11 13.52 -4.48
C ASN A 30 -5.53 13.52 -5.08
N CYS A 31 -6.48 12.99 -4.32
CA CYS A 31 -7.89 12.90 -4.69
C CYS A 31 -8.62 14.26 -4.72
N GLN A 32 -7.98 15.38 -4.36
CA GLN A 32 -8.57 16.71 -4.51
C GLN A 32 -8.24 17.31 -5.88
N SER A 33 -6.99 17.18 -6.32
CA SER A 33 -6.52 17.72 -7.61
C SER A 33 -6.54 16.72 -8.77
N GLY A 34 -6.65 15.42 -8.48
CA GLY A 34 -6.59 14.37 -9.49
C GLY A 34 -5.19 14.17 -10.06
N LYS A 35 -4.16 14.28 -9.22
CA LYS A 35 -2.74 14.22 -9.60
C LYS A 35 -1.92 13.33 -8.68
N TRP A 36 -0.82 12.82 -9.20
CA TRP A 36 0.23 12.15 -8.43
C TRP A 36 1.17 13.18 -7.84
N THR A 37 1.59 12.97 -6.58
CA THR A 37 2.44 13.91 -5.85
C THR A 37 3.52 13.19 -5.07
N ILE A 38 4.71 13.79 -4.99
CA ILE A 38 5.80 13.37 -4.09
C ILE A 38 6.25 14.61 -3.33
N GLY A 39 6.12 14.60 -2.00
CA GLY A 39 6.24 15.82 -1.20
C GLY A 39 5.25 16.87 -1.70
N ASP A 40 5.76 18.04 -2.07
CA ASP A 40 4.97 19.16 -2.59
C ASP A 40 4.95 19.23 -4.14
N ASN A 41 5.67 18.33 -4.82
CA ASN A 41 5.77 18.33 -6.28
C ASN A 41 4.62 17.52 -6.91
N GLU A 42 4.02 18.06 -7.97
CA GLU A 42 3.00 17.39 -8.78
C GLU A 42 3.58 16.74 -10.03
N TYR A 43 3.12 15.53 -10.37
CA TYR A 43 3.62 14.69 -11.46
C TYR A 43 2.49 14.25 -12.41
N GLY A 44 1.58 15.18 -12.70
CA GLY A 44 0.47 14.93 -13.62
C GLY A 44 -0.55 13.89 -13.12
N SER A 45 -1.46 13.50 -14.01
CA SER A 45 -2.59 12.60 -13.71
C SER A 45 -2.46 11.21 -14.34
N LYS A 46 -1.50 11.02 -15.26
CA LYS A 46 -1.31 9.77 -16.00
C LYS A 46 -0.20 8.95 -15.38
N LEU A 47 -0.42 7.65 -15.26
CA LEU A 47 0.56 6.71 -14.76
C LEU A 47 0.26 5.32 -15.34
N GLY A 48 1.29 4.64 -15.80
CA GLY A 48 1.29 3.20 -15.99
C GLY A 48 2.35 2.62 -15.04
N MET A 49 2.02 1.53 -14.35
CA MET A 49 2.90 0.96 -13.34
C MET A 49 2.97 -0.57 -13.39
N THR A 50 4.16 -1.09 -13.11
CA THR A 50 4.37 -2.47 -12.67
C THR A 50 4.22 -2.53 -11.17
N ILE A 51 3.26 -3.32 -10.66
CA ILE A 51 3.11 -3.55 -9.22
C ILE A 51 4.02 -4.70 -8.82
N LEU A 52 4.89 -4.47 -7.83
CA LEU A 52 5.85 -5.43 -7.29
C LEU A 52 5.28 -6.19 -6.10
N LYS A 53 4.54 -5.49 -5.23
CA LYS A 53 3.96 -6.05 -4.01
C LYS A 53 2.68 -5.31 -3.65
N PHE A 54 1.71 -6.07 -3.18
CA PHE A 54 0.47 -5.55 -2.63
C PHE A 54 0.23 -6.14 -1.25
N SER A 55 -0.14 -5.29 -0.31
CA SER A 55 -0.50 -5.69 1.06
C SER A 55 -1.74 -4.94 1.52
N LYS A 56 -2.60 -5.60 2.29
CA LYS A 56 -3.80 -4.99 2.89
C LYS A 56 -3.53 -4.61 4.33
N PHE A 57 -4.01 -3.44 4.72
CA PHE A 57 -3.88 -2.90 6.05
C PHE A 57 -5.23 -2.40 6.56
N PHE A 58 -5.44 -2.44 7.88
CA PHE A 58 -6.53 -1.74 8.56
C PHE A 58 -5.95 -0.75 9.56
N GLY A 59 -6.44 0.49 9.54
CA GLY A 59 -6.03 1.51 10.50
C GLY A 59 -6.12 2.93 9.93
N SER A 60 -5.27 3.80 10.45
CA SER A 60 -5.35 5.24 10.20
C SER A 60 -4.14 5.76 9.42
N LEU A 61 -4.39 6.57 8.39
CA LEU A 61 -3.35 7.25 7.60
C LEU A 61 -3.72 8.72 7.43
N GLY A 62 -2.85 9.62 7.90
CA GLY A 62 -3.10 11.05 7.89
C GLY A 62 -4.43 11.39 8.57
N GLN A 63 -5.33 12.08 7.86
CA GLN A 63 -6.64 12.48 8.39
C GLN A 63 -7.70 11.38 8.33
N THR A 64 -7.40 10.24 7.73
CA THR A 64 -8.38 9.16 7.55
C THR A 64 -8.21 8.13 8.64
N GLN A 65 -9.28 7.88 9.38
CA GLN A 65 -9.27 6.98 10.52
C GLN A 65 -9.92 5.62 10.20
N ASN A 66 -9.40 4.56 10.83
CA ASN A 66 -10.04 3.24 10.95
C ASN A 66 -10.64 2.69 9.65
N THR A 67 -9.83 2.58 8.59
CA THR A 67 -10.30 2.07 7.30
C THR A 67 -9.35 1.04 6.71
N ILE A 68 -9.83 0.34 5.68
CA ILE A 68 -9.02 -0.61 4.92
C ILE A 68 -8.22 0.15 3.86
N TRP A 69 -6.92 -0.10 3.87
CA TRP A 69 -5.95 0.41 2.92
C TRP A 69 -5.33 -0.75 2.14
N GLY A 70 -5.05 -0.49 0.87
CA GLY A 70 -4.14 -1.28 0.05
C GLY A 70 -2.85 -0.52 -0.13
N GLN A 71 -1.74 -1.10 0.29
CA GLN A 71 -0.40 -0.61 0.02
C GLN A 71 0.10 -1.25 -1.29
N LEU A 72 0.55 -0.42 -2.21
CA LEU A 72 1.09 -0.84 -3.50
C LEU A 72 2.53 -0.39 -3.62
N TRP A 73 3.44 -1.34 -3.76
CA TRP A 73 4.82 -1.11 -4.16
C TRP A 73 4.91 -1.25 -5.67
N PHE A 74 5.45 -0.26 -6.36
CA PHE A 74 5.42 -0.22 -7.81
C PHE A 74 6.62 0.51 -8.41
N VAL A 75 6.82 0.31 -9.71
CA VAL A 75 7.72 1.12 -10.55
C VAL A 75 6.89 1.76 -11.64
N ALA A 76 7.11 3.06 -11.89
CA ALA A 76 6.46 3.74 -13.00
C ALA A 76 7.08 3.27 -14.33
N GLU A 77 6.21 3.02 -15.29
CA GLU A 77 6.56 2.70 -16.69
C GLU A 77 6.22 3.84 -17.65
N SER A 78 5.29 4.70 -17.24
CA SER A 78 4.89 5.88 -18.00
C SER A 78 4.38 6.97 -17.06
N GLY A 79 4.17 8.16 -17.61
CA GLY A 79 3.81 9.34 -16.83
C GLY A 79 5.04 10.14 -16.40
N GLU A 80 4.84 11.06 -15.46
CA GLU A 80 5.87 12.03 -15.08
C GLU A 80 6.64 11.62 -13.82
N LEU A 81 6.20 10.55 -13.12
CA LEU A 81 6.88 10.03 -11.95
C LEU A 81 8.30 9.53 -12.26
N PRO A 82 9.22 9.50 -11.27
CA PRO A 82 10.55 8.95 -11.43
C PRO A 82 10.53 7.51 -11.99
N GLN A 83 11.23 7.31 -13.10
CA GLN A 83 11.33 6.00 -13.76
C GLN A 83 12.44 5.16 -13.14
N ASN A 84 12.28 3.82 -13.15
CA ASN A 84 13.25 2.86 -12.59
C ASN A 84 13.56 3.12 -11.10
N VAL A 85 12.56 3.50 -10.31
CA VAL A 85 12.64 3.66 -8.85
C VAL A 85 11.42 2.98 -8.24
N VAL A 86 11.63 2.18 -7.20
CA VAL A 86 10.55 1.59 -6.41
C VAL A 86 9.90 2.67 -5.55
N MET A 87 8.58 2.78 -5.69
CA MET A 87 7.72 3.75 -5.03
C MET A 87 6.59 3.02 -4.30
N VAL A 88 6.00 3.69 -3.31
CA VAL A 88 4.84 3.18 -2.57
C VAL A 88 3.66 4.12 -2.67
N THR A 89 2.45 3.59 -2.86
CA THR A 89 1.20 4.37 -2.79
C THR A 89 0.15 3.63 -1.97
N TYR A 90 -0.82 4.38 -1.47
CA TYR A 90 -1.90 3.88 -0.63
C TYR A 90 -3.25 4.16 -1.25
N ILE A 91 -4.05 3.11 -1.41
CA ILE A 91 -5.41 3.22 -1.94
C ILE A 91 -6.45 2.72 -0.94
N LYS A 92 -7.64 3.31 -0.97
CA LYS A 92 -8.76 2.96 -0.08
C LYS A 92 -10.10 3.11 -0.78
N GLY A 93 -11.16 2.64 -0.13
CA GLY A 93 -12.54 2.88 -0.54
C GLY A 93 -12.81 2.45 -1.99
N ARG A 94 -13.30 3.38 -2.82
CA ARG A 94 -13.64 3.10 -4.23
C ARG A 94 -12.45 2.62 -5.04
N SER A 95 -11.28 3.26 -4.89
CA SER A 95 -10.06 2.90 -5.60
C SER A 95 -9.61 1.47 -5.30
N LEU A 96 -9.64 1.08 -4.03
CA LEU A 96 -9.26 -0.27 -3.59
C LEU A 96 -10.25 -1.34 -4.04
N ARG A 97 -11.55 -1.06 -3.99
CA ARG A 97 -12.57 -2.01 -4.50
C ARG A 97 -12.42 -2.24 -5.99
N ASP A 98 -12.21 -1.18 -6.75
CA ASP A 98 -12.03 -1.27 -8.20
C ASP A 98 -10.76 -2.04 -8.57
N PHE A 99 -9.65 -1.78 -7.86
CA PHE A 99 -8.41 -2.53 -8.00
C PHE A 99 -8.60 -4.04 -7.76
N ASN A 100 -9.18 -4.43 -6.62
CA ASN A 100 -9.40 -5.85 -6.31
C ASN A 100 -10.31 -6.54 -7.34
N ARG A 101 -11.34 -5.84 -7.83
CA ARG A 101 -12.23 -6.35 -8.89
C ARG A 101 -11.47 -6.58 -10.19
N LEU A 102 -10.61 -5.64 -10.58
CA LEU A 102 -9.77 -5.77 -11.77
C LEU A 102 -8.83 -6.98 -11.64
N VAL A 103 -8.12 -7.10 -10.52
CA VAL A 103 -7.21 -8.22 -10.24
C VAL A 103 -7.96 -9.56 -10.35
N ALA A 104 -9.10 -9.70 -9.68
CA ALA A 104 -9.92 -10.91 -9.76
C ALA A 104 -10.39 -11.21 -11.20
N SER A 105 -10.74 -10.17 -11.97
CA SER A 105 -11.12 -10.33 -13.37
C SER A 105 -9.97 -10.83 -14.24
N VAL A 106 -8.75 -10.33 -14.04
CA VAL A 106 -7.56 -10.79 -14.78
C VAL A 106 -7.22 -12.23 -14.41
N GLN A 107 -7.22 -12.56 -13.11
CA GLN A 107 -6.99 -13.94 -12.63
C GLN A 107 -8.03 -14.92 -13.15
N SER A 108 -9.30 -14.52 -13.27
CA SER A 108 -10.36 -15.39 -13.80
C SER A 108 -10.15 -15.80 -15.26
N ARG A 109 -9.31 -15.05 -16.01
CA ARG A 109 -8.89 -15.39 -17.37
C ARG A 109 -7.69 -16.34 -17.41
N GLY A 110 -7.14 -16.74 -16.26
CA GLY A 110 -5.93 -17.56 -16.16
C GLY A 110 -4.63 -16.78 -16.40
N ILE A 111 -4.66 -15.45 -16.30
CA ILE A 111 -3.50 -14.58 -16.51
C ILE A 111 -3.00 -14.09 -15.14
N GLU A 112 -1.69 -14.09 -14.94
CA GLU A 112 -1.05 -13.53 -13.75
C GLU A 112 -1.11 -11.98 -13.84
N PRO A 113 -1.83 -11.28 -12.93
CA PRO A 113 -1.96 -9.82 -12.99
C PRO A 113 -0.63 -9.08 -12.98
N ALA A 114 0.42 -9.63 -12.36
CA ALA A 114 1.75 -9.03 -12.33
C ALA A 114 2.39 -8.89 -13.72
N GLU A 115 1.98 -9.69 -14.72
CA GLU A 115 2.55 -9.66 -16.07
C GLU A 115 2.15 -8.41 -16.86
N GLY A 116 1.04 -7.76 -16.51
CA GLY A 116 0.56 -6.57 -17.22
C GLY A 116 1.00 -5.24 -16.63
N ILE A 117 0.42 -4.18 -17.18
CA ILE A 117 0.63 -2.79 -16.77
C ILE A 117 -0.68 -2.29 -16.14
N PHE A 118 -0.60 -1.82 -14.90
CA PHE A 118 -1.73 -1.20 -14.23
C PHE A 118 -1.79 0.28 -14.57
N VAL A 119 -2.95 0.74 -15.03
CA VAL A 119 -3.17 2.12 -15.48
C VAL A 119 -4.29 2.73 -14.63
N PRO A 120 -3.96 3.45 -13.55
CA PRO A 120 -4.94 4.19 -12.76
C PRO A 120 -5.34 5.51 -13.43
N ASP A 121 -6.65 5.73 -13.54
CA ASP A 121 -7.27 6.95 -14.03
C ASP A 121 -8.00 7.70 -12.91
N PHE A 122 -7.75 9.01 -12.80
CA PHE A 122 -8.49 9.86 -11.86
C PHE A 122 -9.90 10.15 -12.34
N MET A 123 -10.88 9.52 -11.70
CA MET A 123 -12.30 9.72 -11.97
C MET A 123 -12.88 10.76 -11.03
N LYS A 124 -13.41 11.86 -11.59
CA LYS A 124 -14.09 12.90 -10.83
C LYS A 124 -15.46 12.41 -10.36
N HIS A 125 -15.78 12.71 -9.11
CA HIS A 125 -17.06 12.45 -8.48
C HIS A 125 -17.56 13.71 -7.80
N SER A 126 -18.88 13.89 -7.83
CA SER A 126 -19.58 14.88 -7.02
C SER A 126 -20.25 14.14 -5.87
N GLY A 127 -20.12 14.70 -4.67
CA GLY A 127 -20.71 14.19 -3.45
C GLY A 127 -21.18 15.33 -2.57
N GLN A 128 -21.55 14.98 -1.35
CA GLN A 128 -22.05 15.91 -0.35
C GLN A 128 -21.33 15.61 0.97
N LYS A 129 -20.82 16.64 1.65
CA LYS A 129 -20.21 16.51 2.98
C LYS A 129 -20.74 17.63 3.88
N PRO A 130 -21.16 17.34 5.11
CA PRO A 130 -21.46 18.39 6.08
C PRO A 130 -20.20 19.19 6.40
N ASP A 131 -20.32 20.51 6.42
CA ASP A 131 -19.29 21.39 6.95
C ASP A 131 -19.25 21.36 8.49
N GLU A 132 -18.34 22.14 9.09
CA GLU A 132 -18.17 22.20 10.55
C GLU A 132 -19.44 22.67 11.30
N ALA A 133 -20.38 23.33 10.60
CA ALA A 133 -21.67 23.75 11.12
C ALA A 133 -22.81 22.75 10.81
N GLY A 134 -22.49 21.58 10.24
CA GLY A 134 -23.45 20.55 9.86
C GLY A 134 -24.20 20.83 8.55
N VAL A 135 -23.85 21.89 7.81
CA VAL A 135 -24.50 22.25 6.54
C VAL A 135 -23.93 21.40 5.42
N ILE A 136 -24.80 20.68 4.72
CA ILE A 136 -24.40 19.81 3.61
C ILE A 136 -23.95 20.67 2.42
N LYS A 137 -22.66 20.61 2.10
CA LYS A 137 -22.08 21.28 0.92
C LYS A 137 -21.72 20.26 -0.16
N PRO A 138 -21.91 20.62 -1.45
CA PRO A 138 -21.42 19.80 -2.54
C PRO A 138 -19.89 19.79 -2.50
N ILE A 139 -19.31 18.60 -2.61
CA ILE A 139 -17.86 18.41 -2.73
C ILE A 139 -17.55 17.69 -4.04
N ASN A 140 -16.45 18.09 -4.68
CA ASN A 140 -15.88 17.34 -5.79
C ASN A 140 -14.62 16.64 -5.29
N TYR A 141 -14.49 15.37 -5.61
CA TYR A 141 -13.32 14.57 -5.26
C TYR A 141 -13.04 13.57 -6.37
N TYR A 142 -11.82 13.05 -6.40
CA TYR A 142 -11.38 12.04 -7.35
C TYR A 142 -11.23 10.68 -6.68
N SER A 143 -11.37 9.62 -7.46
CA SER A 143 -10.93 8.28 -7.09
C SER A 143 -10.13 7.67 -8.25
N LEU A 144 -9.38 6.61 -7.98
CA LEU A 144 -8.68 5.88 -9.03
C LEU A 144 -9.60 4.79 -9.57
N LYS A 145 -9.82 4.80 -10.88
CA LYS A 145 -10.33 3.66 -11.63
C LYS A 145 -9.14 2.96 -12.27
N TRP A 146 -9.06 1.65 -12.12
CA TRP A 146 -7.95 0.86 -12.58
C TRP A 146 -8.30 0.20 -13.91
N ASN A 147 -7.37 0.29 -14.84
CA ASN A 147 -7.33 -0.54 -16.04
C ASN A 147 -6.07 -1.42 -15.99
N TRP A 148 -6.12 -2.52 -16.72
CA TRP A 148 -4.99 -3.44 -16.89
C TRP A 148 -4.75 -3.63 -18.37
N VAL A 149 -3.51 -3.47 -18.81
CA VAL A 149 -3.10 -3.60 -20.20
C VAL A 149 -2.07 -4.71 -20.28
N GLU A 150 -2.24 -5.59 -21.26
CA GLU A 150 -1.27 -6.64 -21.54
C GLU A 150 0.04 -6.03 -22.05
N ARG A 151 1.14 -6.55 -21.55
CA ARG A 151 2.47 -6.02 -21.79
C ARG A 151 3.01 -6.54 -23.12
N SER A 152 3.54 -5.63 -23.94
CA SER A 152 4.29 -5.99 -25.15
C SER A 152 5.81 -6.08 -24.90
N ASP A 153 6.33 -5.27 -23.98
CA ASP A 153 7.75 -5.25 -23.61
C ASP A 153 7.97 -5.79 -22.19
N TRP A 154 8.69 -6.90 -22.10
CA TRP A 154 8.96 -7.64 -20.87
C TRP A 154 10.16 -7.11 -20.07
N SER A 155 10.91 -6.14 -20.61
CA SER A 155 12.15 -5.64 -19.99
C SER A 155 11.97 -5.11 -18.57
N MET A 156 10.85 -4.42 -18.30
CA MET A 156 10.54 -3.93 -16.95
C MET A 156 10.19 -5.07 -16.00
N LEU A 157 9.50 -6.10 -16.48
CA LEU A 157 9.11 -7.25 -15.66
C LEU A 157 10.33 -8.08 -15.26
N GLU A 158 11.30 -8.27 -16.16
CA GLU A 158 12.55 -8.96 -15.86
C GLU A 158 13.36 -8.22 -14.78
N LYS A 159 13.43 -6.88 -14.88
CA LYS A 159 14.07 -6.06 -13.85
C LYS A 159 13.33 -6.13 -12.51
N ALA A 160 12.00 -6.09 -12.55
CA ALA A 160 11.15 -6.25 -11.37
C ALA A 160 11.36 -7.61 -10.71
N ALA A 161 11.42 -8.68 -11.49
CA ALA A 161 11.71 -10.02 -11.00
C ALA A 161 13.09 -10.11 -10.34
N ALA A 162 14.11 -9.46 -10.91
CA ALA A 162 15.44 -9.39 -10.29
C ALA A 162 15.42 -8.65 -8.95
N VAL A 163 14.64 -7.56 -8.83
CA VAL A 163 14.44 -6.84 -7.56
C VAL A 163 13.80 -7.75 -6.51
N LEU A 164 12.74 -8.49 -6.90
CA LEU A 164 12.01 -9.40 -6.03
C LEU A 164 12.81 -10.66 -5.67
N ALA A 165 13.74 -11.10 -6.53
CA ALA A 165 14.57 -12.27 -6.25
C ALA A 165 15.54 -12.05 -5.08
N GLU A 166 15.86 -10.79 -4.76
CA GLU A 166 16.78 -10.44 -3.70
C GLU A 166 16.07 -10.24 -2.35
N PRO A 167 16.32 -11.08 -1.32
CA PRO A 167 15.61 -11.00 -0.04
C PRO A 167 15.82 -9.68 0.72
N SER A 168 16.97 -9.02 0.51
CA SER A 168 17.27 -7.73 1.14
C SER A 168 16.34 -6.61 0.65
N ASN A 169 15.77 -6.74 -0.56
CA ASN A 169 14.80 -5.78 -1.09
C ASN A 169 13.40 -6.00 -0.50
N HIS A 170 13.04 -7.25 -0.15
CA HIS A 170 11.76 -7.52 0.51
C HIS A 170 11.63 -6.84 1.87
N SER A 171 12.71 -6.80 2.66
CA SER A 171 12.72 -6.11 3.95
C SER A 171 12.64 -4.58 3.79
N ARG A 172 13.13 -4.04 2.68
CA ARG A 172 13.03 -2.61 2.33
C ARG A 172 11.65 -2.21 1.81
N MET A 173 10.89 -3.15 1.22
CA MET A 173 9.51 -2.94 0.77
C MET A 173 8.49 -3.07 1.91
N ILE A 174 8.77 -2.34 3.00
CA ILE A 174 7.89 -2.15 4.14
C ILE A 174 8.01 -0.67 4.54
N ASP A 175 6.87 0.03 4.56
CA ASP A 175 6.82 1.42 4.97
C ASP A 175 6.43 1.48 6.45
N LEU A 176 7.44 1.31 7.31
CA LEU A 176 7.27 1.25 8.75
C LEU A 176 6.66 2.55 9.30
N ASP A 177 7.04 3.69 8.76
CA ASP A 177 6.60 5.00 9.25
C ASP A 177 5.10 5.22 8.94
N SER A 178 4.69 5.01 7.69
CA SER A 178 3.30 5.23 7.28
C SER A 178 2.35 4.16 7.81
N THR A 179 2.84 2.95 8.09
CA THR A 179 2.03 1.83 8.58
C THR A 179 2.08 1.64 10.10
N ALA A 180 2.78 2.51 10.85
CA ALA A 180 2.92 2.41 12.29
C ALA A 180 1.59 2.32 13.06
N ASN A 181 0.54 2.99 12.54
CA ASN A 181 -0.81 2.98 13.10
C ASN A 181 -1.78 2.07 12.32
N MET A 182 -1.25 1.01 11.72
CA MET A 182 -2.02 0.05 10.94
C MET A 182 -1.65 -1.39 11.27
N ILE A 183 -2.62 -2.27 11.07
CA ILE A 183 -2.49 -3.71 11.21
C ILE A 183 -2.50 -4.33 9.82
N CYS A 184 -1.45 -5.09 9.50
CA CYS A 184 -1.40 -5.87 8.26
C CYS A 184 -2.43 -7.01 8.31
N LEU A 185 -3.19 -7.17 7.23
CA LEU A 185 -4.30 -8.12 7.13
C LEU A 185 -3.93 -9.36 6.29
N ASP A 186 -2.76 -9.39 5.65
CA ASP A 186 -2.42 -10.41 4.64
C ASP A 186 -2.48 -11.85 5.18
N ASN A 187 -2.23 -12.03 6.48
CA ASN A 187 -2.21 -13.34 7.14
C ASN A 187 -3.41 -13.58 8.07
N LEU A 188 -4.39 -12.68 8.08
CA LEU A 188 -5.55 -12.80 8.97
C LEU A 188 -6.73 -13.46 8.24
N PRO A 189 -7.42 -14.42 8.87
CA PRO A 189 -8.64 -14.98 8.30
C PRO A 189 -9.78 -13.94 8.31
N PRO A 190 -10.78 -14.07 7.41
CA PRO A 190 -11.84 -13.07 7.27
C PRO A 190 -12.62 -12.76 8.56
N HIS A 191 -12.80 -13.74 9.44
CA HIS A 191 -13.51 -13.56 10.70
C HIS A 191 -12.72 -12.71 11.70
N GLU A 192 -11.38 -12.84 11.74
CA GLU A 192 -10.53 -11.99 12.59
C GLU A 192 -10.51 -10.56 12.06
N ILE A 193 -10.48 -10.38 10.75
CA ILE A 193 -10.60 -9.04 10.13
C ILE A 193 -11.93 -8.39 10.52
N ALA A 194 -13.04 -9.14 10.47
CA ALA A 194 -14.35 -8.64 10.86
C ALA A 194 -14.39 -8.24 12.35
N SER A 195 -13.87 -9.10 13.23
CA SER A 195 -13.75 -8.82 14.67
C SER A 195 -12.91 -7.57 14.94
N LEU A 196 -11.79 -7.41 14.24
CA LEU A 196 -10.94 -6.22 14.34
C LEU A 196 -11.72 -4.95 13.95
N MET A 197 -12.43 -4.98 12.82
CA MET A 197 -13.22 -3.83 12.37
C MET A 197 -14.36 -3.48 13.34
N MET A 198 -15.01 -4.49 13.93
CA MET A 198 -16.04 -4.28 14.94
C MET A 198 -15.49 -3.65 16.23
N ALA A 199 -14.34 -4.13 16.72
CA ALA A 199 -13.70 -3.59 17.92
C ALA A 199 -13.39 -2.09 17.80
N TYR A 200 -12.91 -1.65 16.63
CA TYR A 200 -12.61 -0.23 16.37
C TYR A 200 -13.86 0.64 16.12
N THR A 201 -14.97 0.03 15.71
CA THR A 201 -16.26 0.73 15.59
C THR A 201 -16.88 0.96 16.97
N ASN A 202 -16.73 -0.02 17.88
CA ASN A 202 -17.28 0.04 19.24
C ASN A 202 -16.38 0.83 20.22
N GLY A 203 -15.06 0.85 20.00
CA GLY A 203 -14.12 1.60 20.84
C GLY A 203 -14.27 3.13 20.79
N HIS A 204 -15.07 3.67 19.87
CA HIS A 204 -15.37 5.09 19.82
C HIS A 204 -16.48 5.52 20.81
N GLU A 205 -17.19 4.57 21.43
CA GLU A 205 -18.14 4.82 22.53
C GLU A 205 -17.54 4.58 23.93
N SER A 206 -16.39 3.93 24.04
CA SER A 206 -15.73 3.68 25.32
C SER A 206 -14.29 4.17 25.33
N ASN A 207 -14.07 5.39 25.86
CA ASN A 207 -12.80 5.72 26.49
C ASN A 207 -12.58 4.74 27.65
N GLY A 208 -11.84 3.67 27.41
CA GLY A 208 -11.45 2.70 28.41
C GLY A 208 -10.12 2.08 28.00
N GLU A 209 -9.09 2.35 28.79
CA GLU A 209 -7.74 1.81 28.65
C GLU A 209 -7.75 0.32 28.30
N LEU A 210 -7.16 -0.03 27.14
CA LEU A 210 -6.77 -1.41 26.86
C LEU A 210 -5.47 -1.68 27.61
N SER A 211 -5.57 -2.05 28.89
CA SER A 211 -4.49 -2.72 29.59
C SER A 211 -4.25 -4.08 28.93
N LEU A 212 -3.04 -4.28 28.41
CA LEU A 212 -2.55 -5.60 28.01
C LEU A 212 -2.66 -6.54 29.21
N VAL A 213 -3.57 -7.51 29.15
CA VAL A 213 -3.63 -8.61 30.12
C VAL A 213 -2.35 -9.42 29.95
N GLY A 214 -1.48 -9.33 30.95
CA GLY A 214 -0.22 -10.04 31.00
C GLY A 214 -0.43 -11.54 30.88
N ALA A 215 0.37 -12.17 30.01
CA ALA A 215 0.55 -13.60 30.00
C ALA A 215 1.23 -14.03 31.31
N ASN A 216 0.44 -14.49 32.27
CA ASN A 216 0.91 -15.39 33.32
C ASN A 216 -0.29 -16.06 33.98
N GLU A 217 -0.44 -17.36 33.72
CA GLU A 217 -1.17 -18.42 34.45
C GLU A 217 -1.59 -19.46 33.41
N GLY A 218 -1.31 -20.76 33.48
CA GLY A 218 -0.56 -21.61 34.39
C GLY A 218 -0.62 -22.99 33.74
N LEU A 219 0.53 -23.63 33.53
CA LEU A 219 0.60 -25.02 33.02
C LEU A 219 -0.16 -25.96 33.97
N PRO A 220 -1.08 -26.82 33.49
CA PRO A 220 -1.67 -27.84 34.34
C PRO A 220 -0.60 -28.87 34.70
N ARG A 221 -0.29 -28.98 36.01
CA ARG A 221 0.52 -30.06 36.57
C ARG A 221 -0.24 -31.38 36.43
N LEU A 222 0.40 -32.37 35.82
CA LEU A 222 -0.02 -33.77 35.84
C LEU A 222 0.00 -34.29 37.30
N PRO A 223 -1.00 -35.08 37.74
CA PRO A 223 -0.98 -35.68 39.07
C PRO A 223 0.00 -36.87 39.13
N GLU A 224 0.91 -36.82 40.10
CA GLU A 224 1.74 -37.95 40.53
C GLU A 224 0.85 -39.05 41.13
N MET A 225 0.94 -40.26 40.58
CA MET A 225 0.52 -41.48 41.26
C MET A 225 1.74 -42.09 41.96
N ALA A 226 1.61 -42.34 43.27
CA ALA A 226 2.47 -43.26 44.00
C ALA A 226 1.63 -43.99 45.08
N ASP A 227 1.33 -45.24 44.77
CA ASP A 227 1.16 -46.47 45.57
C ASP A 227 0.87 -46.43 47.08
N ALA A 228 -0.15 -47.19 47.49
CA ALA A 228 -0.01 -48.49 48.19
C ALA A 228 -1.22 -48.81 49.11
N VAL A 229 -1.99 -49.86 48.80
CA VAL A 229 -2.18 -51.13 49.55
C VAL A 229 -2.90 -52.11 48.62
#